data_AF-A0A657PN16-F1
#
_entry.id   AF-A0A657PN16-F1
#
_cell.length_a   1.000
_cell.length_b   1.000
_cell.length_c   1.000
_cell.angle_alpha   90.00
_cell.angle_beta   90.00
_cell.angle_gamma   90.00
#
_symmetry.space_group_name_H-M   'P 1'
#
loop_
_entity.id
_entity.type
_entity.pdbx_description
1 polymer ?
#
loop_
_entity_poly.entity_id
_entity_poly.type
_entity_poly.pdbx_seq_one_letter_code
_entity_poly.pdbx_strand_id
1 'polypeptide(L)'
;MDTVRTLGLNKQAENLVEERHKLQLYINLKLASSGQPTCLSDREAEYLAITQDLLKSYREKNRLLTEHLCPPDRRVQDFLDSYLGDLPGETPPRLPANTFILDRHGVARELSLPLGADEFKSEIVSSYRIKQGVLHNPASDRRTTKGSLHVAEGGLPIPGDKKAVPKLS
;
A
#
# COMPACT_ATOMS: atom_id res chain seq x y z
N MET A 1 -12.46 -16.78 6.79
CA MET A 1 -11.26 -15.93 6.67
C MET A 1 -10.06 -16.80 7.05
N ASP A 2 -9.08 -16.94 6.17
CA ASP A 2 -7.86 -17.70 6.48
C ASP A 2 -6.93 -16.84 7.35
N THR A 3 -6.99 -17.06 8.67
CA THR A 3 -6.26 -16.26 9.66
C THR A 3 -4.74 -16.44 9.55
N VAL A 4 -4.28 -17.59 9.03
CA VAL A 4 -2.86 -17.84 8.82
C VAL A 4 -2.35 -16.98 7.67
N ARG A 5 -3.08 -16.97 6.54
CA ARG A 5 -2.68 -16.18 5.37
C ARG A 5 -2.83 -14.68 5.58
N THR A 6 -3.93 -14.23 6.19
CA THR A 6 -4.20 -12.80 6.31
C THR A 6 -3.49 -12.17 7.51
N LEU A 7 -3.42 -12.87 8.65
CA LEU A 7 -2.90 -12.31 9.91
C LEU A 7 -1.61 -12.98 10.40
N GLY A 8 -1.22 -14.13 9.84
CA GLY A 8 -0.02 -14.86 10.29
C GLY A 8 -0.19 -15.59 11.62
N LEU A 9 -1.41 -15.68 12.15
CA LEU A 9 -1.70 -16.30 13.45
C LEU A 9 -1.78 -17.83 13.34
N ASN A 10 -1.36 -18.54 14.40
CA ASN A 10 -1.38 -20.02 14.51
C ASN A 10 -0.59 -20.75 13.42
N LYS A 11 0.49 -20.11 12.94
CA LYS A 11 1.34 -20.65 11.89
C LYS A 11 2.28 -21.73 12.46
N GLN A 12 2.41 -22.85 11.75
CA GLN A 12 3.39 -23.88 12.07
C GLN A 12 4.81 -23.42 11.71
N ALA A 13 5.81 -24.01 12.35
CA ALA A 13 7.21 -23.72 12.04
C ALA A 13 7.56 -24.23 10.63
N GLU A 14 7.60 -23.32 9.66
CA GLU A 14 8.00 -23.57 8.27
C GLU A 14 9.43 -23.07 8.01
N ASN A 15 10.03 -23.55 6.92
CA ASN A 15 11.32 -23.08 6.44
C ASN A 15 11.23 -21.62 5.97
N LEU A 16 11.77 -20.69 6.76
CA LEU A 16 11.72 -19.24 6.52
C LEU A 16 12.22 -18.81 5.13
N VAL A 17 13.18 -19.55 4.55
CA VAL A 17 13.74 -19.25 3.22
C VAL A 17 12.70 -19.53 2.13
N GLU A 18 12.04 -20.69 2.20
CA GLU A 18 11.00 -21.06 1.24
C GLU A 18 9.79 -20.14 1.34
N GLU A 19 9.41 -19.75 2.55
CA GLU A 19 8.31 -18.81 2.75
C GLU A 19 8.59 -17.45 2.15
N ARG A 20 9.80 -16.95 2.37
CA ARG A 20 10.25 -15.69 1.79
C ARG A 20 10.21 -15.76 0.27
N HIS A 21 10.70 -16.85 -0.33
CA HIS A 21 10.65 -17.07 -1.77
C HIS A 21 9.20 -17.12 -2.29
N LYS A 22 8.29 -17.81 -1.60
CA LYS A 22 6.85 -17.82 -1.93
C LYS A 22 6.22 -16.43 -1.86
N LEU A 23 6.64 -15.59 -0.91
CA LEU A 23 6.18 -14.20 -0.78
C LEU A 23 6.71 -13.33 -1.93
N GLN A 24 7.99 -13.47 -2.29
CA GLN A 24 8.59 -12.74 -3.41
C GLN A 24 7.91 -13.06 -4.74
N LEU A 25 7.67 -14.36 -5.01
CA LEU A 25 6.91 -14.78 -6.19
C LEU A 25 5.49 -14.20 -6.20
N TYR A 26 4.81 -14.22 -5.06
CA TYR A 26 3.48 -13.63 -4.90
C TYR A 26 3.48 -12.11 -5.17
N ILE A 27 4.47 -11.39 -4.64
CA ILE A 27 4.66 -9.95 -4.88
C ILE A 27 4.84 -9.68 -6.37
N ASN A 28 5.74 -10.41 -7.03
CA ASN A 28 5.98 -10.25 -8.46
C ASN A 28 4.75 -10.56 -9.31
N LEU A 29 4.00 -11.62 -8.98
CA LEU A 29 2.74 -11.93 -9.67
C LEU A 29 1.73 -10.78 -9.51
N LYS A 30 1.67 -10.16 -8.33
CA LYS A 30 0.77 -9.05 -8.06
C LYS A 30 1.18 -7.78 -8.81
N LEU A 31 2.47 -7.44 -8.81
CA LEU A 31 3.04 -6.36 -9.62
C LEU A 31 2.76 -6.59 -11.10
N ALA A 32 2.99 -7.82 -11.59
CA ALA A 32 2.65 -8.20 -12.94
C ALA A 32 1.14 -8.00 -13.18
N SER A 33 0.25 -8.50 -12.34
CA SER A 33 -1.20 -8.35 -12.55
C SER A 33 -1.69 -6.89 -12.58
N SER A 34 -0.99 -5.95 -11.93
CA SER A 34 -1.33 -4.53 -11.86
C SER A 34 -0.61 -3.64 -12.88
N GLY A 35 0.18 -4.24 -13.79
CA GLY A 35 0.90 -3.48 -14.82
C GLY A 35 2.26 -2.94 -14.39
N GLN A 36 2.72 -3.26 -13.18
CA GLN A 36 3.96 -2.77 -12.62
C GLN A 36 5.17 -3.64 -13.05
N PRO A 37 6.39 -3.07 -13.06
CA PRO A 37 7.61 -3.83 -13.33
C PRO A 37 7.84 -4.89 -12.25
N THR A 38 8.42 -6.02 -12.64
CA THR A 38 8.75 -7.15 -11.77
C THR A 38 10.26 -7.33 -11.64
N CYS A 39 10.70 -7.91 -10.53
CA CYS A 39 12.10 -8.22 -10.24
C CYS A 39 12.29 -9.74 -10.24
N LEU A 40 12.20 -10.38 -11.41
CA LEU A 40 12.25 -11.85 -11.54
C LEU A 40 13.64 -12.30 -11.94
N SER A 41 14.06 -13.46 -11.43
CA SER A 41 15.16 -14.22 -12.03
C SER A 41 14.72 -14.85 -13.35
N ASP A 42 15.67 -15.23 -14.21
CA ASP A 42 15.40 -15.83 -15.53
C ASP A 42 14.44 -17.02 -15.46
N ARG A 43 14.60 -17.87 -14.43
CA ARG A 43 13.74 -19.03 -14.20
C ARG A 43 12.32 -18.64 -13.81
N GLU A 44 12.14 -17.64 -12.96
CA GLU A 44 10.80 -17.19 -12.56
C GLU A 44 10.11 -16.41 -13.68
N ALA A 45 10.89 -15.72 -14.52
CA ALA A 45 10.39 -15.07 -15.73
C ALA A 45 9.80 -16.10 -16.71
N GLU A 46 10.41 -17.27 -16.86
CA GLU A 46 9.88 -18.37 -17.68
C GLU A 46 8.51 -18.87 -17.16
N TYR A 47 8.36 -19.05 -15.84
CA TYR A 47 7.07 -19.41 -15.25
C TYR A 47 6.01 -18.32 -15.46
N LEU A 48 6.38 -17.05 -15.31
CA LEU A 48 5.45 -15.94 -15.54
C LEU A 48 5.09 -15.78 -17.02
N ALA A 49 6.00 -16.11 -17.94
CA ALA A 49 5.76 -16.10 -19.38
C ALA A 49 4.59 -17.03 -19.76
N ILE A 50 4.50 -18.21 -19.14
CA ILE A 50 3.40 -19.17 -19.36
C ILE A 50 2.03 -18.55 -18.99
N THR A 51 2.01 -17.66 -18.00
CA THR A 51 0.77 -16.99 -17.52
C THR A 51 0.59 -15.58 -18.09
N GLN A 52 1.48 -15.13 -18.98
CA GLN A 52 1.56 -13.73 -19.39
C GLN A 52 0.31 -13.27 -20.13
N ASP A 53 -0.29 -14.11 -20.96
CA ASP A 53 -1.52 -13.77 -21.70
C ASP A 53 -2.74 -13.65 -20.78
N LEU A 54 -2.81 -14.50 -19.75
CA LEU A 54 -3.84 -14.38 -18.71
C LEU A 54 -3.67 -13.08 -17.92
N LEU A 55 -2.43 -12.73 -17.55
CA LEU A 55 -2.11 -11.48 -16.84
C LEU A 55 -2.41 -10.25 -17.70
N LYS A 56 -2.12 -10.29 -19.00
CA LYS A 56 -2.50 -9.22 -19.95
C LYS A 56 -4.02 -9.07 -20.04
N SER A 57 -4.76 -10.17 -20.14
CA SER A 57 -6.23 -10.13 -20.14
C SER A 57 -6.79 -9.55 -18.84
N TYR A 58 -6.19 -9.92 -17.69
CA TYR A 58 -6.56 -9.38 -16.38
C TYR A 58 -6.26 -7.88 -16.26
N ARG A 59 -5.12 -7.43 -16.77
CA ARG A 59 -4.75 -6.00 -16.83
C ARG A 59 -5.76 -5.19 -17.64
N GLU A 60 -6.13 -5.64 -18.83
CA GLU A 60 -7.11 -4.92 -19.65
C GLU A 60 -8.49 -4.87 -18.98
N LYS A 61 -8.91 -5.95 -18.32
CA LYS A 61 -10.15 -5.95 -17.52
C LYS A 61 -10.07 -4.97 -16.35
N ASN A 62 -8.96 -4.93 -15.63
CA ASN A 62 -8.75 -3.94 -14.55
C ASN A 62 -8.71 -2.52 -15.07
N ARG A 63 -8.13 -2.28 -16.26
CA ARG A 63 -8.12 -0.96 -16.90
C ARG A 63 -9.54 -0.44 -17.13
N LEU A 64 -10.46 -1.30 -17.59
CA LEU A 64 -11.87 -0.95 -17.75
C LEU A 64 -12.57 -0.68 -16.41
N LEU A 65 -12.06 -1.25 -15.31
CA LEU A 65 -12.55 -1.06 -13.95
C LEU A 65 -11.80 0.02 -13.17
N THR A 66 -10.91 0.80 -13.80
CA THR A 66 -10.09 1.81 -13.09
C THR A 66 -10.96 2.88 -12.41
N GLU A 67 -12.20 3.06 -12.84
CA GLU A 67 -13.13 3.98 -12.19
C GLU A 67 -13.86 3.38 -10.98
N HIS A 68 -13.77 2.06 -10.79
CA HIS A 68 -14.41 1.34 -9.71
C HIS A 68 -13.54 1.30 -8.45
N LEU A 69 -13.90 2.13 -7.49
CA LEU A 69 -13.44 2.01 -6.11
C LEU A 69 -14.11 0.83 -5.40
N CYS A 70 -13.37 0.16 -4.53
CA CYS A 70 -13.94 -0.87 -3.65
C CYS A 70 -14.95 -0.24 -2.67
N PRO A 71 -15.87 -1.00 -2.05
CA PRO A 71 -16.96 -0.41 -1.26
C PRO A 71 -16.50 0.50 -0.10
N PRO A 72 -15.43 0.19 0.66
CA PRO A 72 -14.84 1.14 1.61
C PRO A 72 -14.37 2.45 0.97
N ASP A 73 -13.57 2.37 -0.10
CA ASP A 73 -13.02 3.55 -0.77
C ASP A 73 -14.11 4.39 -1.41
N ARG A 74 -15.17 3.76 -1.93
CA ARG A 74 -16.36 4.46 -2.45
C ARG A 74 -17.02 5.29 -1.37
N ARG A 75 -17.24 4.75 -0.16
CA ARG A 75 -17.83 5.52 0.95
C ARG A 75 -16.97 6.72 1.35
N VAL A 76 -15.64 6.58 1.30
CA VAL A 76 -14.71 7.68 1.57
C VAL A 76 -14.78 8.72 0.45
N GLN A 77 -14.80 8.29 -0.81
CA GLN A 77 -14.93 9.19 -1.96
C GLN A 77 -16.26 9.94 -1.96
N ASP A 78 -17.38 9.25 -1.72
CA ASP A 78 -18.71 9.87 -1.65
C ASP A 78 -18.75 10.95 -0.55
N PHE A 79 -18.09 10.72 0.58
CA PHE A 79 -17.90 11.73 1.61
C PHE A 79 -17.05 12.91 1.12
N LEU A 80 -15.90 12.67 0.47
CA LEU A 80 -15.04 13.73 -0.05
C LEU A 80 -15.73 14.58 -1.11
N ASP A 81 -16.46 13.94 -2.02
CA ASP A 81 -17.21 14.59 -3.10
C ASP A 81 -18.32 15.47 -2.52
N SER A 82 -19.07 14.94 -1.53
CA SER A 82 -20.10 15.72 -0.84
C SER A 82 -19.51 16.82 0.02
N TYR A 83 -18.37 16.59 0.66
CA TYR A 83 -17.74 17.54 1.57
C TYR A 83 -17.12 18.69 0.80
N LEU A 84 -16.51 18.45 -0.37
CA LEU A 84 -15.78 19.46 -1.14
C LEU A 84 -16.57 20.00 -2.34
N GLY A 85 -17.73 19.45 -2.67
CA GLY A 85 -18.47 19.76 -3.91
C GLY A 85 -19.10 21.14 -4.00
N ASP A 86 -19.16 21.90 -2.91
CA ASP A 86 -19.61 23.30 -2.85
C ASP A 86 -18.46 24.30 -3.08
N LEU A 87 -17.21 23.82 -3.21
CA LEU A 87 -16.07 24.69 -3.46
C LEU A 87 -15.98 25.12 -4.93
N PRO A 88 -15.83 26.42 -5.21
CA PRO A 88 -15.75 26.91 -6.58
C PRO A 88 -14.42 26.56 -7.23
N GLY A 89 -14.46 26.00 -8.45
CA GLY A 89 -13.29 25.91 -9.34
C GLY A 89 -12.36 24.70 -9.13
N GLU A 90 -12.65 23.82 -8.18
CA GLU A 90 -11.82 22.62 -7.93
C GLU A 90 -12.62 21.33 -8.10
N THR A 91 -12.05 20.38 -8.83
CA THR A 91 -12.56 19.01 -8.84
C THR A 91 -12.09 18.32 -7.56
N PRO A 92 -12.97 17.71 -6.76
CA PRO A 92 -12.56 17.00 -5.56
C PRO A 92 -11.45 15.98 -5.87
N PRO A 93 -10.43 15.85 -4.99
CA PRO A 93 -9.39 14.87 -5.20
C PRO A 93 -9.98 13.45 -5.22
N ARG A 94 -9.48 12.63 -6.14
CA ARG A 94 -9.91 11.24 -6.30
C ARG A 94 -8.92 10.29 -5.64
N LEU A 95 -9.43 9.31 -4.89
CA LEU A 95 -8.63 8.23 -4.33
C LEU A 95 -7.92 7.43 -5.44
N PRO A 96 -6.68 6.97 -5.21
CA PRO A 96 -5.96 6.16 -6.19
C PRO A 96 -6.67 4.81 -6.37
N ALA A 97 -7.16 4.53 -7.57
CA ALA A 97 -7.87 3.28 -7.86
C ALA A 97 -6.92 2.09 -8.10
N ASN A 98 -5.68 2.35 -8.56
CA ASN A 98 -4.68 1.30 -8.77
C ASN A 98 -3.66 1.29 -7.62
N THR A 99 -3.92 0.49 -6.60
CA THR A 99 -3.05 0.33 -5.43
C THR A 99 -2.55 -1.10 -5.27
N PHE A 100 -1.37 -1.26 -4.66
CA PHE A 100 -0.87 -2.58 -4.30
C PHE A 100 -1.51 -3.03 -2.97
N ILE A 101 -2.55 -3.86 -3.05
CA ILE A 101 -3.27 -4.33 -1.87
C ILE A 101 -2.38 -5.24 -1.00
N LEU A 102 -2.39 -5.04 0.31
CA LEU A 102 -1.63 -5.84 1.28
C LEU A 102 -2.56 -6.87 1.96
N ASP A 103 -2.93 -7.91 1.23
CA ASP A 103 -3.92 -8.95 1.59
C ASP A 103 -3.31 -10.21 2.22
N ARG A 104 -1.98 -10.32 2.23
CA ARG A 104 -1.25 -11.46 2.79
C ARG A 104 -0.23 -11.02 3.82
N HIS A 105 -0.22 -11.70 4.96
CA HIS A 105 0.74 -11.48 6.04
C HIS A 105 2.19 -11.63 5.52
N GLY A 106 3.06 -10.70 5.92
CA GLY A 106 4.48 -10.67 5.57
C GLY A 106 4.80 -9.92 4.27
N VAL A 107 3.82 -9.64 3.41
CA VAL A 107 4.04 -8.94 2.12
C VAL A 107 4.63 -7.54 2.33
N ALA A 108 4.04 -6.74 3.23
CA ALA A 108 4.53 -5.39 3.52
C ALA A 108 5.98 -5.40 4.02
N ARG A 109 6.32 -6.36 4.89
CA ARG A 109 7.67 -6.53 5.42
C ARG A 109 8.68 -6.85 4.32
N GLU A 110 8.34 -7.77 3.42
CA GLU A 110 9.25 -8.14 2.32
C GLU A 110 9.39 -7.01 1.29
N LEU A 111 8.33 -6.24 1.03
CA LEU A 111 8.38 -5.04 0.18
C LEU A 111 9.25 -3.91 0.75
N SER A 112 9.57 -3.94 2.04
CA SER A 112 10.30 -2.85 2.70
C SER A 112 11.80 -2.85 2.44
N LEU A 113 12.32 -3.87 1.74
CA LEU A 113 13.74 -4.01 1.36
C LEU A 113 13.86 -4.46 -0.11
N PRO A 114 14.91 -4.03 -0.83
CA PRO A 114 15.17 -4.47 -2.18
C PRO A 114 15.38 -5.98 -2.26
N LEU A 115 15.02 -6.56 -3.40
CA LEU A 115 15.27 -7.97 -3.66
C LEU A 115 16.78 -8.26 -3.62
N GLY A 116 17.17 -9.27 -2.85
CA GLY A 116 18.58 -9.68 -2.73
C GLY A 116 19.45 -8.77 -1.87
N ALA A 117 18.90 -7.69 -1.29
CA ALA A 117 19.63 -6.79 -0.40
C ALA A 117 19.06 -6.80 1.02
N ASP A 118 19.91 -6.42 1.97
CA ASP A 118 19.58 -6.31 3.38
C ASP A 118 19.52 -4.85 3.87
N GLU A 119 19.68 -3.88 2.96
CA GLU A 119 19.67 -2.45 3.27
C GLU A 119 18.90 -1.65 2.21
N PHE A 120 18.21 -0.61 2.67
CA PHE A 120 17.61 0.44 1.84
C PHE A 120 17.81 1.80 2.49
N LYS A 121 18.15 2.81 1.69
CA LYS A 121 18.32 4.19 2.16
C LYS A 121 17.62 5.15 1.22
N SER A 122 16.92 6.11 1.81
CA SER A 122 16.27 7.23 1.15
C SER A 122 16.28 8.45 2.09
N GLU A 123 15.86 9.61 1.60
CA GLU A 123 15.74 10.83 2.42
C GLU A 123 14.71 10.70 3.55
N ILE A 124 13.74 9.80 3.43
CA ILE A 124 12.63 9.64 4.39
C ILE A 124 12.83 8.48 5.37
N VAL A 125 13.60 7.45 5.00
CA VAL A 125 13.83 6.25 5.84
C VAL A 125 15.10 5.49 5.44
N SER A 126 15.76 4.93 6.45
CA SER A 126 16.80 3.89 6.31
C SER A 126 16.31 2.56 6.90
N SER A 127 16.31 1.49 6.12
CA SER A 127 15.79 0.17 6.51
C SER A 127 16.89 -0.89 6.44
N TYR A 128 16.88 -1.82 7.40
CA TYR A 128 17.88 -2.88 7.52
C TYR A 128 17.23 -4.22 7.85
N ARG A 129 17.70 -5.30 7.22
CA ARG A 129 17.43 -6.66 7.69
C ARG A 129 18.36 -6.98 8.84
N ILE A 130 17.80 -7.48 9.93
CA ILE A 130 18.55 -7.88 11.13
C ILE A 130 18.14 -9.29 11.54
N LYS A 131 18.91 -9.93 12.42
CA LYS A 131 18.64 -11.31 12.88
C LYS A 131 17.24 -11.47 13.49
N GLN A 132 16.71 -10.41 14.10
CA GLN A 132 15.43 -10.37 14.79
C GLN A 132 14.26 -9.97 13.88
N GLY A 133 14.51 -9.57 12.62
CA GLY A 133 13.48 -9.09 11.70
C GLY A 133 13.94 -7.94 10.83
N VAL A 134 13.23 -6.82 10.88
CA VAL A 134 13.52 -5.61 10.12
C VAL A 134 13.60 -4.41 11.05
N LEU A 135 14.59 -3.53 10.80
CA LEU A 135 14.79 -2.26 11.49
C LEU A 135 14.48 -1.13 10.51
N HIS A 136 13.71 -0.14 10.96
CA HIS A 136 13.39 1.08 10.20
C HIS A 136 13.77 2.31 11.02
N ASN A 137 14.66 3.13 10.47
CA ASN A 137 15.09 4.42 11.02
C ASN A 137 14.52 5.54 10.12
N PRO A 138 13.34 6.11 10.46
CA PRO A 138 12.77 7.23 9.70
C PRO A 138 13.59 8.52 9.88
N ALA A 139 13.43 9.47 8.97
CA ALA A 139 14.11 10.77 9.04
C ALA A 139 13.79 11.55 10.33
N SER A 140 12.57 11.40 10.85
CA SER A 140 12.15 11.95 12.14
C SER A 140 11.99 10.84 13.17
N ASP A 141 12.95 10.74 14.10
CA ASP A 141 13.00 9.70 15.13
C ASP A 141 12.03 9.93 16.30
N ARG A 142 11.44 11.13 16.41
CA ARG A 142 10.53 11.48 17.51
C ARG A 142 9.26 12.14 17.00
N ARG A 143 8.15 11.77 17.62
CA ARG A 143 6.82 12.35 17.35
C ARG A 143 6.66 13.69 18.08
N THR A 144 6.09 14.68 17.39
CA THR A 144 5.70 15.96 17.98
C THR A 144 4.19 15.99 18.25
N THR A 145 3.78 16.44 19.44
CA THR A 145 2.36 16.56 19.83
C THR A 145 1.84 17.98 19.82
N LYS A 146 2.69 18.96 20.15
CA LYS A 146 2.29 20.37 20.22
C LYS A 146 2.06 20.91 18.81
N GLY A 147 0.81 21.22 18.49
CA GLY A 147 0.41 21.89 17.25
C GLY A 147 0.50 21.03 16.00
N SER A 148 0.52 19.70 16.11
CA SER A 148 0.57 18.76 14.99
C SER A 148 -0.80 18.26 14.51
N LEU A 149 -1.87 18.47 15.29
CA LEU A 149 -3.22 18.03 14.93
C LEU A 149 -4.04 19.18 14.37
N HIS A 150 -4.42 19.04 13.10
CA HIS A 150 -5.20 20.00 12.33
C HIS A 150 -6.59 19.40 12.02
N VAL A 151 -7.63 20.23 12.04
CA VAL A 151 -9.01 19.83 11.72
C VAL A 151 -9.56 20.80 10.68
N ALA A 152 -10.04 20.26 9.55
CA ALA A 152 -10.64 21.08 8.50
C ALA A 152 -12.01 21.61 8.92
N GLU A 153 -12.32 22.83 8.51
CA GLU A 153 -13.61 23.49 8.70
C GLU A 153 -14.68 22.95 7.74
N GLY A 154 -15.96 23.14 8.08
CA GLY A 154 -17.11 22.69 7.27
C GLY A 154 -17.71 21.35 7.72
N GLY A 155 -17.20 20.77 8.80
CA GLY A 155 -17.72 19.55 9.43
C GLY A 155 -18.28 19.80 10.83
N LEU A 156 -18.03 18.83 11.72
CA LEU A 156 -18.38 18.93 13.14
C LEU A 156 -17.62 20.06 13.85
N PRO A 157 -18.10 20.54 15.02
CA PRO A 157 -17.41 21.57 15.79
C PRO A 157 -15.95 21.22 16.09
N ILE A 158 -15.05 22.17 15.84
CA ILE A 158 -13.62 22.01 16.07
C ILE A 158 -13.30 22.24 17.56
N PRO A 159 -12.61 21.30 18.24
CA PRO A 159 -12.20 21.51 19.63
C PRO A 159 -11.22 22.69 19.75
N GLY A 160 -11.38 23.50 20.81
CA GLY A 160 -10.60 24.74 20.99
C GLY A 160 -9.08 24.56 21.13
N ASP A 161 -8.61 23.34 21.40
CA ASP A 161 -7.18 23.01 21.49
C ASP A 161 -6.57 22.54 20.16
N LYS A 162 -7.35 22.46 19.08
CA LYS A 162 -6.91 22.06 17.73
C LYS A 162 -6.76 23.26 16.82
N LYS A 163 -5.92 23.12 15.80
CA LYS A 163 -5.79 24.13 14.74
C LYS A 163 -6.90 23.92 13.71
N ALA A 164 -7.76 24.92 13.55
CA ALA A 164 -8.72 24.97 12.45
C ALA A 164 -7.97 25.24 11.13
N VAL A 165 -8.38 24.54 10.07
CA VAL A 165 -7.85 24.72 8.72
C VAL A 165 -9.00 25.06 7.80
N PRO A 166 -8.91 26.16 7.03
CA PRO A 166 -9.92 26.51 6.05
C PRO A 166 -10.20 25.36 5.08
N LYS A 167 -11.46 25.21 4.71
CA LYS A 167 -11.90 24.21 3.72
C LYS A 167 -11.37 24.50 2.31
N LEU A 168 -11.15 25.79 2.00
CA LEU A 168 -10.50 26.29 0.80
C LEU A 168 -9.25 27.05 1.24
N SER A 169 -8.09 26.71 0.70
CA SER A 169 -6.80 27.35 0.99
C SER A 169 -6.25 28.07 -0.22
#